data_AF-A0A2A8C6I4-F1
#
_entry.id   AF-A0A2A8C6I4-F1
#
_cell.length_a   1.000
_cell.length_b   1.000
_cell.length_c   1.000
_cell.angle_alpha   90.00
_cell.angle_beta   90.00
_cell.angle_gamma   90.00
#
_symmetry.space_group_name_H-M   'P 1'
#
loop_
_entity.id
_entity.type
_entity.pdbx_description
1 polymer ?
#
loop_
_entity_poly.entity_id
_entity_poly.type
_entity_poly.pdbx_seq_one_letter_code
_entity_poly.pdbx_strand_id
1 'polypeptide(L)'
;MNQKDLDKELKKQEILVKDEKVWDFTYEDHISSIVKRAEKSGAFDDLPGKGKPLNIDKSLSYNPEKQLYTTLKDNHVLLCPASAQKMRVKTDF
;
A
#
# COMPACT_ATOMS: atom_id res chain seq x y z
N MET A 1 -50.80 -23.46 28.75
CA MET A 1 -50.67 -22.92 27.37
C MET A 1 -51.16 -23.99 26.42
N ASN A 2 -52.03 -23.66 25.46
CA ASN A 2 -52.48 -24.63 24.46
C ASN A 2 -51.40 -24.78 23.36
N GLN A 3 -51.33 -25.95 22.74
CA GLN A 3 -50.38 -26.25 21.65
C GLN A 3 -50.41 -25.18 20.53
N LYS A 4 -51.61 -24.66 20.24
CA LYS A 4 -51.84 -23.61 19.24
C LYS A 4 -51.19 -22.28 19.60
N ASP A 5 -51.09 -21.96 20.89
CA ASP A 5 -50.47 -20.72 21.35
C ASP A 5 -48.93 -20.81 21.21
N LEU A 6 -48.39 -22.00 21.46
CA LEU A 6 -46.97 -22.32 21.30
C LEU A 6 -46.54 -22.24 19.83
N ASP A 7 -47.32 -22.84 18.92
CA ASP A 7 -47.04 -22.78 17.48
C ASP A 7 -47.15 -21.35 16.93
N LYS A 8 -48.07 -20.55 17.47
CA LYS A 8 -48.22 -19.14 17.10
C LYS A 8 -47.02 -18.32 17.54
N GLU A 9 -46.48 -18.58 18.73
CA GLU A 9 -45.32 -17.86 19.25
C GLU A 9 -44.04 -18.25 18.51
N LEU A 10 -43.86 -19.53 18.19
CA LEU A 10 -42.74 -20.02 17.37
C LEU A 10 -42.74 -19.39 15.98
N LYS A 11 -43.92 -19.30 15.32
CA LYS A 11 -44.06 -18.63 14.03
C LYS A 11 -43.73 -17.14 14.10
N LYS A 12 -44.14 -16.44 15.16
CA LYS A 12 -43.77 -15.03 15.36
C LYS A 12 -42.27 -14.86 15.51
N GLN A 13 -41.62 -15.70 16.32
CA GLN A 13 -40.16 -15.66 16.48
C GLN A 13 -39.44 -15.93 15.16
N GLU A 14 -39.90 -16.90 14.36
CA GLU A 14 -39.33 -17.18 13.05
C GLU A 14 -39.47 -16.01 12.07
N ILE A 15 -40.63 -15.34 12.06
CA ILE A 15 -40.86 -14.14 11.25
C ILE A 15 -39.93 -13.01 11.71
N LEU A 16 -39.80 -12.78 13.02
CA LEU A 16 -38.95 -11.74 13.58
C LEU A 16 -37.47 -11.96 13.23
N VAL A 17 -36.99 -13.20 13.33
CA VAL A 17 -35.63 -13.59 12.94
C VAL A 17 -35.40 -13.47 11.44
N LYS A 18 -36.42 -13.75 10.62
CA LYS A 18 -36.35 -13.55 9.16
C LYS A 18 -36.31 -12.07 8.82
N ASP A 19 -37.12 -11.24 9.46
CA ASP A 19 -37.11 -9.79 9.24
C ASP A 19 -35.75 -9.21 9.64
N GLU A 20 -35.20 -9.53 10.82
CA GLU A 20 -33.84 -9.14 11.22
C GLU A 20 -32.77 -9.56 10.20
N LYS A 21 -32.83 -10.81 9.70
CA LYS A 21 -31.93 -11.28 8.64
C LYS A 21 -32.11 -10.59 7.29
N VAL A 22 -33.31 -10.07 6.99
CA VAL A 22 -33.57 -9.32 5.76
C VAL A 22 -32.95 -7.91 5.85
N TRP A 23 -32.86 -7.32 7.05
CA TRP A 23 -32.08 -6.10 7.26
C TRP A 23 -30.56 -6.34 7.18
N ASP A 24 -30.11 -7.57 7.45
CA ASP A 24 -28.76 -8.05 7.15
C ASP A 24 -28.54 -8.42 5.67
N PHE A 25 -29.51 -8.16 4.77
CA PHE A 25 -29.19 -7.99 3.35
C PHE A 25 -28.43 -6.67 3.21
N THR A 26 -27.23 -6.70 3.77
CA THR A 26 -26.26 -5.64 3.88
C THR A 26 -25.99 -5.16 2.47
N TYR A 27 -26.59 -4.03 2.13
CA TYR A 27 -26.22 -3.28 0.95
C TYR A 27 -24.71 -3.01 1.07
N GLU A 28 -23.90 -3.84 0.41
CA GLU A 28 -22.50 -3.53 0.25
C GLU A 28 -22.43 -2.44 -0.79
N ASP A 29 -22.11 -1.24 -0.33
CA ASP A 29 -21.83 -0.13 -1.21
C ASP A 29 -20.83 -0.57 -2.29
N HIS A 30 -21.06 -0.13 -3.52
CA HIS A 30 -20.28 -0.56 -4.67
C HIS A 30 -18.77 -0.34 -4.44
N ILE A 31 -18.40 0.77 -3.79
CA ILE A 31 -17.02 1.07 -3.42
C ILE A 31 -16.49 0.07 -2.39
N SER A 32 -17.26 -0.24 -1.36
CA SER A 32 -16.89 -1.26 -0.35
C SER A 32 -16.65 -2.63 -0.98
N SER A 33 -17.48 -3.03 -1.94
CA SER A 33 -17.31 -4.29 -2.67
C SER A 33 -16.03 -4.33 -3.53
N ILE A 34 -15.62 -3.18 -4.07
CA ILE A 34 -14.40 -3.04 -4.88
C ILE A 34 -13.18 -3.13 -3.95
N VAL A 35 -13.20 -2.44 -2.82
CA VAL A 35 -12.11 -2.48 -1.83
C VAL A 35 -11.90 -3.89 -1.30
N LYS A 36 -12.97 -4.57 -0.85
CA LYS A 36 -12.88 -5.95 -0.36
C LYS A 36 -12.33 -6.93 -1.42
N ARG A 37 -12.66 -6.71 -2.69
CA ARG A 37 -12.11 -7.52 -3.80
C ARG A 37 -10.62 -7.26 -4.00
N ALA A 38 -10.20 -5.99 -3.98
CA ALA A 38 -8.80 -5.60 -4.11
C ALA A 38 -7.95 -6.09 -2.93
N GLU A 39 -8.51 -6.12 -1.71
CA GLU A 39 -7.85 -6.68 -0.52
C GLU A 39 -7.63 -8.19 -0.68
N LYS A 40 -8.66 -8.93 -1.12
CA LYS A 40 -8.54 -10.37 -1.37
C LYS A 40 -7.56 -10.71 -2.49
N SER A 41 -7.42 -9.85 -3.50
CA SER A 41 -6.47 -10.06 -4.59
C SER A 41 -5.03 -9.62 -4.25
N GLY A 42 -4.78 -9.14 -3.03
CA GLY A 42 -3.44 -8.67 -2.61
C GLY A 42 -3.00 -7.38 -3.28
N ALA A 43 -3.93 -6.59 -3.83
CA ALA A 43 -3.59 -5.37 -4.58
C ALA A 43 -2.96 -4.28 -3.68
N PHE A 44 -3.10 -4.41 -2.36
CA PHE A 44 -2.52 -3.49 -1.39
C PHE A 44 -1.15 -3.94 -0.86
N ASP A 45 -0.69 -5.15 -1.16
CA ASP A 45 0.50 -5.75 -0.52
C ASP A 45 1.81 -4.99 -0.81
N ASP A 46 1.87 -4.32 -1.97
CA ASP A 46 3.03 -3.54 -2.43
C ASP A 46 2.81 -2.01 -2.31
N LEU A 47 1.75 -1.56 -1.65
CA LEU A 47 1.47 -0.12 -1.51
C LEU A 47 2.23 0.52 -0.32
N PRO A 48 2.82 1.71 -0.52
CA PRO A 48 3.48 2.43 0.56
C PRO A 48 2.46 2.83 1.64
N GLY A 49 2.65 2.32 2.86
CA GLY A 49 1.82 2.61 4.02
C GLY A 49 0.82 1.52 4.44
N LYS A 50 0.60 0.49 3.62
CA LYS A 50 -0.23 -0.71 3.93
C LYS A 50 0.37 -1.97 3.29
N GLY A 51 1.66 -2.22 3.51
CA GLY A 51 2.40 -3.32 2.90
C GLY A 51 3.83 -3.41 3.44
N LYS A 52 4.62 -4.41 3.02
CA LYS A 52 6.04 -4.52 3.39
C LYS A 52 6.74 -3.18 3.08
N PRO A 53 7.67 -2.70 3.93
CA PRO A 53 8.28 -1.39 3.73
C PRO A 53 8.85 -1.29 2.32
N LEU A 54 8.41 -0.27 1.57
CA LEU A 54 8.85 0.00 0.21
C LEU A 54 10.38 0.04 0.22
N ASN A 55 11.02 -0.91 -0.46
CA ASN A 55 12.48 -0.97 -0.55
C ASN A 55 12.94 0.11 -1.53
N ILE A 56 12.93 1.36 -1.06
CA ILE A 56 13.50 2.48 -1.79
C ILE A 56 14.99 2.24 -1.84
N ASP A 57 15.55 2.11 -3.05
CA ASP A 57 16.99 2.01 -3.22
C ASP A 57 17.65 3.15 -2.45
N LYS A 58 18.57 2.80 -1.55
CA LYS A 58 19.32 3.77 -0.73
C LYS A 58 20.10 4.75 -1.61
N SER A 59 20.33 4.43 -2.88
CA SER A 59 20.91 5.35 -3.87
C SER A 59 19.95 6.48 -4.30
N LEU A 60 18.63 6.24 -4.26
CA LEU A 60 17.55 7.19 -4.54
C LEU A 60 17.10 7.95 -3.28
N SER A 61 17.43 7.43 -2.09
CA SER A 61 17.26 8.16 -0.84
C SER A 61 18.14 9.40 -0.82
N TYR A 62 17.65 10.47 -0.20
CA TYR A 62 18.41 11.69 0.03
C TYR A 62 19.74 11.35 0.73
N ASN A 63 20.86 11.58 0.03
CA ASN A 63 22.20 11.37 0.53
C ASN A 63 22.93 12.74 0.60
N PRO A 64 23.05 13.33 1.80
CA PRO A 64 23.63 14.66 1.96
C PRO A 64 25.11 14.71 1.56
N GLU A 65 25.87 13.63 1.73
CA GLU A 65 27.29 13.58 1.36
C GLU A 65 27.47 13.60 -0.16
N LYS A 66 26.64 12.85 -0.89
CA LYS A 66 26.66 12.84 -2.35
C LYS A 66 26.29 14.22 -2.91
N GLN A 67 25.29 14.88 -2.33
CA GLN A 67 24.89 16.24 -2.71
C GLN A 67 25.96 17.27 -2.37
N LEU A 68 26.60 17.16 -1.20
CA LEU A 68 27.72 18.02 -0.84
C LEU A 68 28.88 17.84 -1.81
N TYR A 69 29.24 16.60 -2.16
CA TYR A 69 30.31 16.31 -3.10
C TYR A 69 30.02 16.86 -4.51
N THR A 70 28.80 16.69 -5.04
CA THR A 70 28.42 17.30 -6.33
C THR A 70 28.51 18.81 -6.26
N THR A 71 28.00 19.42 -5.18
CA THR A 71 28.04 20.87 -5.00
C THR A 71 29.49 21.39 -4.98
N LEU A 72 30.36 20.76 -4.20
CA LEU A 72 31.77 21.17 -4.12
C LEU A 72 32.54 20.91 -5.43
N LYS A 73 32.19 19.87 -6.18
CA LYS A 73 32.76 19.57 -7.50
C LYS A 73 32.32 20.59 -8.55
N ASP A 74 31.02 20.92 -8.59
CA ASP A 74 30.44 21.86 -9.55
C ASP A 74 30.94 23.30 -9.31
N ASN A 75 31.23 23.64 -8.05
CA ASN A 75 31.87 24.90 -7.67
C ASN A 75 33.41 24.87 -7.77
N HIS A 76 33.99 23.81 -8.37
CA HIS A 76 35.44 23.64 -8.55
C HIS A 76 36.29 23.68 -7.26
N VAL A 77 35.66 23.51 -6.09
CA VAL A 77 36.35 23.45 -4.79
C VAL A 77 37.12 22.13 -4.66
N LEU A 78 36.55 21.05 -5.19
CA LEU A 78 37.23 19.76 -5.26
C LEU A 78 37.96 19.63 -6.60
N LEU A 79 39.29 19.66 -6.55
CA LEU A 79 40.12 19.19 -7.64
C LEU A 79 39.74 17.73 -7.94
N CYS A 80 39.38 17.46 -9.19
CA CYS A 80 39.08 16.11 -9.66
C CYS A 80 40.20 15.16 -9.17
N PRO A 81 39.88 14.04 -8.48
CA PRO A 81 40.91 13.18 -7.93
C PRO A 81 41.85 12.74 -9.05
N ALA A 82 43.16 12.76 -8.79
CA ALA A 82 44.20 12.46 -9.78
C ALA A 82 44.03 11.09 -10.47
N SER A 83 43.24 10.18 -9.87
CA SER A 83 42.84 8.90 -10.46
C SER A 83 41.95 9.06 -11.71
N ALA A 84 41.14 10.11 -11.81
CA ALA A 84 40.27 10.38 -12.96
C ALA A 84 40.96 11.22 -14.06
N GLN A 85 42.02 11.96 -13.74
CA GLN A 85 42.81 12.69 -14.74
C GLN A 85 43.68 11.76 -15.59
N LYS A 86 44.09 10.58 -15.07
CA LYS A 86 44.95 9.63 -15.78
C LYS A 86 44.27 8.85 -16.92
N MET A 87 42.94 8.88 -17.04
CA MET A 87 42.23 8.22 -18.15
C MET A 87 42.07 9.08 -19.41
N ARG A 88 42.31 10.40 -19.35
CA ARG A 88 42.05 11.30 -20.49
C ARG A 88 43.24 11.53 -21.43
N VAL A 89 44.38 10.87 -21.21
CA VAL A 89 45.64 11.15 -21.93
C VAL A 89 46.05 10.01 -22.89
N LYS A 90 45.21 9.00 -23.14
CA LYS A 90 45.57 7.90 -24.06
C LYS A 90 44.41 7.47 -24.98
N THR A 91 43.93 8.38 -25.82
CA THR A 91 43.25 8.04 -27.07
C THR A 91 43.39 9.23 -27.98
N ASP A 92 44.56 9.39 -28.58
CA ASP A 92 44.82 10.19 -29.78
C ASP A 92 46.12 9.63 -30.40
N PHE A 93 45.98 8.54 -31.15
CA PHE A 93 46.90 8.09 -32.20
C PHE A 93 46.09 7.28 -33.21
#